data_AF-A0A1E7F802-F1
#
_entry.id   AF-A0A1E7F802-F1
#
_cell.length_a   1.000
_cell.length_b   1.000
_cell.length_c   1.000
_cell.angle_alpha   90.00
_cell.angle_beta   90.00
_cell.angle_gamma   90.00
#
_symmetry.space_group_name_H-M   'P 1'
#
loop_
_entity.id
_entity.type
_entity.pdbx_description
1 polymer ?
#
loop_
_entity_poly.entity_id
_entity_poly.type
_entity_poly.pdbx_seq_one_letter_code
_entity_poly.pdbx_strand_id
1 'polypeptide(L)'
;MVVSDWISKYKVGVVESIVESGGKGTKALKICQVDIGLDTGLITVVTTAPNVRLHSRLAVAPIGSTVLSPSGENEGLLITKTSIGGVMSEGMFCDSTMLAWDGGSFGIAAQIDVAIPIGDPPPGKKPRPKHEVQVTELAKSNVEGLFKKKLSKEEKKKLNDEKKKLRKAAKEEKAATAATTGTAK
;
A
#
# COMPACT_ATOMS: atom_id res chain seq x y z
N MET A 1 -24.27 -17.58 12.35
CA MET A 1 -23.95 -16.13 12.42
C MET A 1 -23.63 -15.67 11.03
N VAL A 2 -24.17 -14.53 10.60
CA VAL A 2 -23.88 -13.97 9.28
C VAL A 2 -22.60 -13.13 9.44
N VAL A 3 -21.70 -13.14 8.46
CA VAL A 3 -20.46 -12.34 8.50
C VAL A 3 -20.74 -10.84 8.76
N SER A 4 -21.91 -10.36 8.33
CA SER A 4 -22.43 -9.02 8.61
C SER A 4 -22.56 -8.69 10.11
N ASP A 5 -22.89 -9.68 10.96
CA ASP A 5 -22.96 -9.50 12.42
C ASP A 5 -21.58 -9.21 13.02
N TRP A 6 -20.53 -9.75 12.42
CA TRP A 6 -19.16 -9.55 12.87
C TRP A 6 -18.63 -8.17 12.49
N ILE A 7 -18.90 -7.75 11.24
CA ILE A 7 -18.49 -6.43 10.72
C ILE A 7 -19.11 -5.29 11.55
N SER A 8 -20.31 -5.50 12.10
CA SER A 8 -20.99 -4.53 12.96
C SER A 8 -20.24 -4.21 14.26
N LYS A 9 -19.34 -5.11 14.71
CA LYS A 9 -18.49 -4.89 15.89
C LYS A 9 -17.20 -4.14 15.57
N TYR A 10 -16.83 -4.06 14.29
CA TYR A 10 -15.65 -3.32 13.89
C TYR A 10 -15.92 -1.82 13.98
N LYS A 11 -14.83 -1.06 14.04
CA LYS A 11 -14.84 0.38 14.26
C LYS A 11 -13.90 1.05 13.28
N VAL A 12 -14.31 2.19 12.75
CA VAL A 12 -13.41 3.08 12.02
C VAL A 12 -12.52 3.80 13.02
N GLY A 13 -11.21 3.66 12.85
CA GLY A 13 -10.21 4.27 13.71
C GLY A 13 -9.22 5.15 12.96
N VAL A 14 -8.63 6.12 13.65
CA VAL A 14 -7.61 7.04 13.13
C VAL A 14 -6.31 6.84 13.87
N VAL A 15 -5.22 6.66 13.14
CA VAL A 15 -3.90 6.49 13.74
C VAL A 15 -3.35 7.86 14.16
N GLU A 16 -3.19 8.09 15.47
CA GLU A 16 -2.63 9.34 15.99
C GLU A 16 -1.11 9.30 16.10
N SER A 17 -0.54 8.16 16.51
CA SER A 17 0.91 8.01 16.61
C SER A 17 1.37 6.64 16.12
N ILE A 18 2.60 6.60 15.59
CA ILE A 18 3.25 5.38 15.09
C ILE A 18 4.66 5.33 15.64
N VAL A 19 4.99 4.20 16.24
CA VAL A 19 6.35 3.85 16.67
C VAL A 19 6.75 2.58 15.93
N GLU A 20 7.83 2.65 15.16
CA GLU A 20 8.36 1.47 14.49
C GLU A 20 9.29 0.70 15.43
N SER A 21 9.02 -0.60 15.58
CA SER A 21 9.86 -1.53 16.33
C SER A 21 10.36 -2.60 15.37
N GLY A 22 11.67 -2.55 15.07
CA GLY A 22 12.32 -3.48 14.14
C GLY A 22 13.74 -3.79 14.59
N GLY A 23 14.03 -5.08 14.79
CA GLY A 23 15.39 -5.56 15.06
C GLY A 23 16.10 -5.97 13.76
N LYS A 24 17.44 -6.11 13.80
CA LYS A 24 18.20 -6.72 12.70
C LYS A 24 17.69 -8.15 12.46
N GLY A 25 16.96 -8.36 11.37
CA GLY A 25 16.54 -9.68 10.89
C GLY A 25 15.05 -10.03 11.09
N THR A 26 14.22 -9.16 11.68
CA THR A 26 12.77 -9.39 11.84
C THR A 26 11.95 -8.41 11.00
N LYS A 27 10.72 -8.81 10.60
CA LYS A 27 9.77 -7.90 9.94
C LYS A 27 9.52 -6.70 10.85
N ALA A 28 9.69 -5.48 10.32
CA ALA A 28 9.41 -4.25 11.05
C ALA A 28 7.95 -4.23 11.50
N LEU A 29 7.73 -4.14 12.81
CA LEU A 29 6.42 -3.97 13.42
C LEU A 29 6.16 -2.48 13.63
N LYS A 30 4.91 -2.08 13.47
CA LYS A 30 4.44 -0.73 13.76
C LYS A 30 3.49 -0.79 14.94
N ILE A 31 3.85 -0.10 16.01
CA ILE A 31 3.03 0.08 17.19
C ILE A 31 2.26 1.38 16.95
N CYS A 32 0.95 1.29 16.80
CA CYS A 32 0.10 2.42 16.48
C CYS A 32 -0.81 2.73 17.67
N GLN A 33 -0.91 4.01 18.05
CA GLN A 33 -2.01 4.48 18.90
C GLN A 33 -3.16 4.91 18.00
N VAL A 34 -4.33 4.32 18.21
CA VAL A 34 -5.49 4.49 17.33
C VAL A 34 -6.67 5.02 18.14
N ASP A 35 -7.25 6.12 17.68
CA ASP A 35 -8.52 6.60 18.18
C ASP A 35 -9.65 5.87 17.46
N ILE A 36 -10.50 5.17 18.23
CA ILE A 36 -11.67 4.44 17.75
C ILE A 36 -12.98 5.06 18.23
N GLY A 37 -12.95 6.28 18.78
CA GLY A 37 -14.15 6.99 19.24
C GLY A 37 -14.80 6.35 20.47
N LEU A 38 -14.04 5.60 21.27
CA LEU A 38 -14.49 5.10 22.56
C LEU A 38 -14.19 6.12 23.66
N ASP A 39 -15.06 6.20 24.66
CA ASP A 39 -14.85 7.04 25.86
C ASP A 39 -13.58 6.64 26.64
N THR A 40 -13.10 5.41 26.43
CA THR A 40 -11.88 4.86 27.06
C THR A 40 -10.57 5.42 26.50
N GLY A 41 -10.60 6.16 25.39
CA GLY A 41 -9.42 6.79 24.77
C GLY A 41 -8.74 5.95 23.68
N LEU A 42 -7.45 6.23 23.46
CA LEU A 42 -6.62 5.61 22.41
C LEU A 42 -6.29 4.16 22.73
N ILE A 43 -6.41 3.29 21.72
CA ILE A 43 -6.01 1.87 21.83
C ILE A 43 -4.67 1.62 21.15
N THR A 44 -3.90 0.69 21.70
CA THR A 44 -2.63 0.26 21.10
C THR A 44 -2.87 -0.90 20.14
N VAL A 45 -2.51 -0.73 18.87
CA VAL A 45 -2.61 -1.77 17.83
C VAL A 45 -1.26 -1.98 17.17
N VAL A 46 -0.77 -3.23 17.19
CA VAL A 46 0.49 -3.61 16.55
C VAL A 46 0.21 -4.21 15.17
N THR A 47 0.94 -3.76 14.14
CA THR A 47 0.73 -4.21 12.76
C THR A 47 2.00 -4.31 11.95
N THR A 48 1.99 -5.18 10.93
CA THR A 48 3.03 -5.28 9.90
C THR A 48 2.60 -4.63 8.58
N ALA A 49 1.38 -4.10 8.50
CA ALA A 49 0.80 -3.62 7.26
C ALA A 49 1.59 -2.41 6.70
N PRO A 50 2.05 -2.49 5.44
CA PRO A 50 2.95 -1.48 4.86
C PRO A 50 2.25 -0.17 4.54
N ASN A 51 0.91 -0.14 4.51
CA ASN A 51 0.10 1.03 4.16
C ASN A 51 -0.38 1.86 5.36
N VAL A 52 -0.08 1.44 6.58
CA VAL A 52 -0.45 2.19 7.80
C VAL A 52 0.46 3.41 7.95
N ARG A 53 -0.15 4.59 8.01
CA ARG A 53 0.51 5.90 8.16
C ARG A 53 -0.22 6.72 9.23
N LEU A 54 0.45 7.76 9.73
CA LEU A 54 -0.15 8.73 10.62
C LEU A 54 -1.40 9.35 9.98
N HIS A 55 -2.43 9.59 10.78
CA HIS A 55 -3.73 10.13 10.38
C HIS A 55 -4.50 9.28 9.36
N SER A 56 -4.06 8.04 9.09
CA SER A 56 -4.82 7.14 8.21
C SER A 56 -6.07 6.66 8.92
N ARG A 57 -7.21 6.73 8.21
CA ARG A 57 -8.48 6.15 8.64
C ARG A 57 -8.57 4.69 8.18
N LEU A 58 -8.69 3.79 9.15
CA LEU A 58 -8.62 2.35 8.91
C LEU A 58 -9.75 1.62 9.65
N ALA A 59 -10.14 0.46 9.14
CA ALA A 59 -11.03 -0.46 9.86
C ALA A 59 -10.25 -1.21 10.96
N VAL A 60 -10.78 -1.18 12.18
CA VAL A 60 -10.19 -1.78 13.37
C VAL A 60 -11.19 -2.73 14.02
N ALA A 61 -10.74 -3.94 14.33
CA ALA A 61 -11.47 -4.89 15.16
C ALA A 61 -10.97 -4.79 16.61
N PRO A 62 -11.74 -4.20 17.54
CA PRO A 62 -11.39 -4.18 18.96
C PRO A 62 -11.54 -5.55 19.62
N ILE A 63 -11.04 -5.69 20.84
CA ILE A 63 -11.19 -6.89 21.69
C ILE A 63 -12.66 -7.35 21.75
N GLY A 64 -12.89 -8.66 21.61
CA GLY A 64 -14.23 -9.25 21.61
C GLY A 64 -14.92 -9.25 20.25
N SER A 65 -14.29 -8.67 19.22
CA SER A 65 -14.73 -8.80 17.83
C SER A 65 -14.31 -10.13 17.25
N THR A 66 -15.09 -10.65 16.31
CA THR A 66 -14.77 -11.86 15.56
C THR A 66 -14.36 -11.46 14.15
N VAL A 67 -13.21 -11.93 13.67
CA VAL A 67 -12.67 -11.57 12.36
C VAL A 67 -12.64 -12.78 11.44
N LEU A 68 -12.98 -12.60 10.17
CA LEU A 68 -12.91 -13.68 9.19
C LEU A 68 -11.45 -14.05 8.92
N SER A 69 -11.12 -15.34 9.04
CA SER A 69 -9.79 -15.82 8.69
C SER A 69 -9.55 -15.67 7.17
N PRO A 70 -8.33 -15.26 6.74
CA PRO A 70 -8.00 -15.13 5.32
C PRO A 70 -8.02 -16.46 4.55
N SER A 71 -8.05 -17.60 5.25
CA SER A 71 -8.09 -18.94 4.62
C SER A 71 -9.44 -19.27 3.96
N GLY A 72 -10.45 -18.41 4.07
CA GLY A 72 -11.75 -18.62 3.41
C GLY A 72 -12.64 -19.69 4.07
N GLU A 73 -12.16 -20.30 5.14
CA GLU A 73 -12.97 -21.09 6.04
C GLU A 73 -13.85 -20.11 6.84
N ASN A 74 -15.15 -20.38 6.97
CA ASN A 74 -16.09 -19.58 7.76
C ASN A 74 -15.79 -19.61 9.28
N GLU A 75 -14.56 -19.92 9.66
CA GLU A 75 -14.06 -19.86 11.02
C GLU A 75 -13.70 -18.42 11.37
N GLY A 76 -14.47 -17.87 12.32
CA GLY A 76 -14.22 -16.57 12.89
C GLY A 76 -13.13 -16.64 13.96
N LEU A 77 -12.11 -15.79 13.84
CA LEU A 77 -11.08 -15.60 14.85
C LEU A 77 -11.54 -14.56 15.88
N LEU A 78 -11.68 -14.96 17.15
CA LEU A 78 -11.97 -14.02 18.23
C LEU A 78 -10.74 -13.19 18.58
N ILE A 79 -10.87 -11.86 18.55
CA ILE A 79 -9.81 -10.94 18.92
C ILE A 79 -9.73 -10.82 20.44
N THR A 80 -8.62 -11.28 20.99
CA THR A 80 -8.26 -11.14 22.41
C THR A 80 -7.04 -10.25 22.57
N LYS A 81 -6.82 -9.70 23.77
CA LYS A 81 -5.57 -8.99 24.07
C LYS A 81 -4.39 -9.94 23.92
N THR A 82 -3.38 -9.56 23.14
CA THR A 82 -2.23 -10.43 22.85
C THR A 82 -0.94 -9.63 22.77
N SER A 83 0.16 -10.22 23.22
CA SER A 83 1.50 -9.62 23.14
C SER A 83 2.13 -9.94 21.79
N ILE A 84 2.46 -8.89 21.02
CA ILE A 84 3.10 -8.99 19.71
C ILE A 84 4.43 -8.23 19.79
N GLY A 85 5.55 -8.95 19.69
CA GLY A 85 6.87 -8.32 19.77
C GLY A 85 7.16 -7.65 21.13
N GLY A 86 6.55 -8.13 22.21
CA GLY A 86 6.68 -7.56 23.55
C GLY A 86 5.73 -6.41 23.87
N VAL A 87 4.89 -6.00 22.92
CA VAL A 87 3.89 -4.93 23.10
C VAL A 87 2.49 -5.51 23.10
N MET A 88 1.67 -5.05 24.05
CA MET A 88 0.27 -5.47 24.14
C MET A 88 -0.56 -4.82 23.03
N SER A 89 -1.14 -5.64 22.16
CA SER A 89 -2.10 -5.22 21.15
C SER A 89 -3.53 -5.45 21.66
N GLU A 90 -4.35 -4.41 21.57
CA GLU A 90 -5.76 -4.38 22.00
C GLU A 90 -6.73 -4.40 20.81
N GLY A 91 -6.22 -4.75 19.64
CA GLY A 91 -7.03 -4.86 18.44
C GLY A 91 -6.20 -5.33 17.25
N MET A 92 -6.87 -5.38 16.12
CA MET A 92 -6.30 -5.75 14.84
C MET A 92 -6.84 -4.83 13.74
N PHE A 93 -5.98 -4.40 12.82
CA PHE A 93 -6.46 -3.75 11.59
C PHE A 93 -7.03 -4.80 10.65
N CYS A 94 -8.23 -4.54 10.13
CA CYS A 94 -8.87 -5.42 9.18
C CYS A 94 -8.39 -5.13 7.76
N ASP A 95 -8.17 -6.18 6.97
CA ASP A 95 -7.99 -6.06 5.53
C ASP A 95 -9.32 -6.22 4.77
N SER A 96 -9.27 -6.13 3.44
CA SER A 96 -10.48 -6.28 2.61
C SER A 96 -11.10 -7.68 2.72
N THR A 97 -10.29 -8.73 2.90
CA THR A 97 -10.81 -10.11 3.02
C THR A 97 -11.54 -10.33 4.35
N MET A 98 -10.99 -9.76 5.43
CA MET A 98 -11.59 -9.75 6.76
C MET A 98 -12.91 -8.98 6.85
N LEU A 99 -13.11 -8.01 5.94
CA LEU A 99 -14.34 -7.24 5.78
C LEU A 99 -15.33 -7.88 4.79
N ALA A 100 -15.00 -9.05 4.23
CA ALA A 100 -15.75 -9.68 3.15
C ALA A 100 -15.98 -8.74 1.95
N TRP A 101 -15.04 -7.83 1.69
CA TRP A 101 -15.07 -6.99 0.52
C TRP A 101 -14.57 -7.74 -0.70
N ASP A 102 -15.27 -7.55 -1.82
CA ASP A 102 -14.86 -8.09 -3.10
C ASP A 102 -13.62 -7.34 -3.66
N GLY A 103 -12.62 -8.09 -4.12
CA GLY A 103 -11.42 -7.54 -4.77
C GLY A 103 -10.43 -6.77 -3.88
N GLY A 104 -9.73 -7.45 -2.97
CA GLY A 104 -8.69 -6.87 -2.13
C GLY A 104 -7.45 -7.74 -1.93
N SER A 105 -6.41 -7.15 -1.32
CA SER A 105 -5.14 -7.82 -1.03
C SER A 105 -5.04 -8.18 0.44
N PHE A 106 -4.55 -9.39 0.72
CA PHE A 106 -4.28 -9.86 2.08
C PHE A 106 -3.16 -9.04 2.74
N GLY A 107 -3.35 -8.71 4.02
CA GLY A 107 -2.34 -8.01 4.83
C GLY A 107 -2.20 -6.50 4.55
N ILE A 108 -3.13 -5.92 3.78
CA ILE A 108 -3.23 -4.48 3.54
C ILE A 108 -4.42 -3.94 4.34
N ALA A 109 -4.16 -3.03 5.28
CA ALA A 109 -5.20 -2.47 6.13
C ALA A 109 -6.25 -1.71 5.28
N ALA A 110 -7.53 -1.99 5.50
CA ALA A 110 -8.62 -1.39 4.74
C ALA A 110 -8.77 0.10 5.08
N GLN A 111 -8.55 0.96 4.09
CA GLN A 111 -8.71 2.41 4.22
C GLN A 111 -10.17 2.81 4.09
N ILE A 112 -10.58 3.75 4.95
CA ILE A 112 -11.95 4.24 5.04
C ILE A 112 -11.97 5.72 4.66
N ASP A 113 -13.05 6.13 3.98
CA ASP A 113 -13.26 7.51 3.57
C ASP A 113 -13.56 8.42 4.78
N VAL A 114 -13.27 9.71 4.64
CA VAL A 114 -13.47 10.74 5.66
C VAL A 114 -14.96 10.97 5.96
N ALA A 115 -15.84 10.57 5.04
CA ALA A 115 -17.28 10.67 5.19
C ALA A 115 -17.86 9.83 6.35
N ILE A 116 -17.16 8.77 6.78
CA ILE A 116 -17.60 7.91 7.89
C ILE A 116 -16.94 8.40 9.18
N PRO A 117 -17.71 8.65 10.25
CA PRO A 117 -17.15 9.13 11.50
C PRO A 117 -16.36 8.04 12.22
N ILE A 118 -15.50 8.47 13.15
CA ILE A 118 -14.69 7.58 13.98
C ILE A 118 -15.64 6.83 14.93
N GLY A 119 -15.42 5.53 15.13
CA GLY A 119 -16.24 4.69 16.01
C GLY A 119 -17.50 4.10 15.36
N ASP A 120 -17.83 4.49 14.13
CA ASP A 120 -18.88 3.82 13.36
C ASP A 120 -18.37 2.51 12.72
N PRO A 121 -19.26 1.58 12.38
CA PRO A 121 -18.88 0.37 11.68
C PRO A 121 -18.42 0.68 10.25
N PRO A 122 -17.41 -0.06 9.73
CA PRO A 122 -16.97 0.10 8.35
C PRO A 122 -18.09 -0.30 7.37
N PRO A 123 -18.08 0.25 6.15
CA PRO A 123 -19.12 -0.05 5.17
C PRO A 123 -19.04 -1.51 4.74
N GLY A 124 -20.19 -2.16 4.58
CA GLY A 124 -20.25 -3.57 4.18
C GLY A 124 -19.76 -3.85 2.74
N LYS A 125 -19.45 -2.81 1.97
CA LYS A 125 -18.85 -2.92 0.63
C LYS A 125 -17.70 -1.94 0.53
N LYS A 126 -16.66 -2.34 -0.19
CA LYS A 126 -15.54 -1.47 -0.53
C LYS A 126 -16.07 -0.17 -1.15
N PRO A 127 -15.73 1.01 -0.60
CA PRO A 127 -16.04 2.27 -1.24
C PRO A 127 -15.40 2.22 -2.63
N ARG A 128 -16.24 2.06 -3.67
CA ARG A 128 -15.77 2.36 -5.01
C ARG A 128 -15.49 3.86 -4.99
N PRO A 129 -14.29 4.30 -5.40
CA PRO A 129 -14.10 5.71 -5.69
C PRO A 129 -15.27 6.08 -6.59
N LYS A 130 -16.11 7.03 -6.14
CA LYS A 130 -16.92 7.76 -7.08
C LYS A 130 -15.89 8.52 -7.89
N HIS A 131 -15.37 7.88 -8.93
CA HIS A 131 -15.09 8.62 -10.13
C HIS A 131 -16.48 9.18 -10.44
N GLU A 132 -16.71 10.44 -10.05
CA GLU A 132 -17.51 11.29 -10.91
C GLU A 132 -17.00 10.93 -12.30
N VAL A 133 -17.85 10.30 -13.08
CA VAL A 133 -17.61 10.25 -14.50
C VAL A 133 -17.80 11.71 -14.90
N GLN A 134 -16.80 12.54 -14.64
CA GLN A 134 -16.47 13.56 -15.59
C GLN A 134 -16.22 12.73 -16.84
N VAL A 135 -17.26 12.68 -17.68
CA VAL A 135 -17.08 12.51 -19.10
C VAL A 135 -16.27 13.72 -19.52
N THR A 136 -14.98 13.75 -19.17
CA THR A 136 -14.01 14.31 -20.08
C THR A 136 -14.18 13.42 -21.28
N GLU A 137 -14.86 13.92 -22.31
CA GLU A 137 -14.80 13.30 -23.62
C GLU A 137 -13.32 13.06 -23.88
N LEU A 138 -12.89 11.79 -23.79
CA LEU A 138 -11.61 11.41 -24.34
C LEU A 138 -11.74 11.77 -25.81
N ALA A 139 -11.09 12.86 -26.22
CA ALA A 139 -10.79 13.11 -27.61
C ALA A 139 -10.25 11.78 -28.15
N LYS A 140 -10.98 11.20 -29.12
CA LYS A 140 -10.67 9.90 -29.72
C LYS A 140 -9.22 9.95 -30.17
N SER A 141 -8.30 9.44 -29.36
CA SER A 141 -6.94 9.26 -29.78
C SER A 141 -6.98 8.08 -30.74
N ASN A 142 -6.98 8.43 -32.03
CA ASN A 142 -6.75 7.50 -33.12
C ASN A 142 -5.30 7.00 -32.99
N VAL A 143 -5.07 6.05 -32.08
CA VAL A 143 -3.80 5.33 -31.98
C VAL A 143 -3.99 4.04 -32.76
N GLU A 144 -3.64 4.09 -34.04
CA GLU A 144 -3.47 2.92 -34.89
C GLU A 144 -2.61 1.86 -34.19
N GLY A 145 -3.04 0.61 -34.32
CA GLY A 145 -2.58 -0.52 -33.54
C GLY A 145 -1.06 -0.70 -33.49
N LEU A 146 -0.59 -0.96 -32.27
CA LEU A 146 0.79 -1.26 -31.87
C LEU A 146 1.35 -2.59 -32.46
N PHE A 147 0.77 -3.14 -33.52
CA PHE A 147 1.11 -4.47 -34.05
C PHE A 147 1.42 -4.52 -35.57
N LYS A 148 1.79 -3.42 -36.21
CA LYS A 148 2.40 -3.46 -37.55
C LYS A 148 3.54 -2.46 -37.72
N LYS A 149 4.73 -2.80 -37.21
CA LYS A 149 5.98 -2.51 -37.94
C LYS A 149 7.09 -3.46 -37.51
N LYS A 150 7.27 -4.54 -38.28
CA LYS A 150 8.58 -5.21 -38.34
C LYS A 150 9.61 -4.11 -38.66
N LEU A 151 10.54 -3.87 -37.74
CA LEU A 151 11.72 -3.06 -38.05
C LEU A 151 12.43 -3.69 -39.26
N SER A 152 12.56 -2.92 -40.33
CA SER A 152 13.47 -3.24 -41.43
C SER A 152 14.91 -3.26 -40.91
N LYS A 153 15.71 -4.18 -41.48
CA LYS A 153 17.10 -4.50 -41.11
C LYS A 153 18.06 -3.30 -41.23
N GLU A 154 17.64 -2.22 -41.91
CA GLU A 154 18.45 -1.03 -42.16
C GLU A 154 18.43 0.02 -41.04
N GLU A 155 17.31 0.19 -40.32
CA GLU A 155 17.22 1.19 -39.23
C GLU A 155 18.00 0.74 -37.99
N LYS A 156 18.04 -0.58 -37.72
CA LYS A 156 18.86 -1.17 -36.64
C LYS A 156 20.37 -1.02 -36.88
N LYS A 157 20.80 -0.93 -38.14
CA LYS A 157 22.23 -0.75 -38.48
C LYS A 157 22.68 0.70 -38.27
N LYS A 158 21.86 1.67 -38.69
CA LYS A 158 22.14 3.11 -38.51
C LYS A 158 22.22 3.48 -37.02
N LEU A 159 21.30 2.98 -36.19
CA LEU A 159 21.28 3.26 -34.76
C LEU A 159 22.48 2.65 -34.01
N ASN A 160 23.06 1.55 -34.50
CA ASN A 160 24.24 0.93 -33.90
C ASN A 160 25.55 1.63 -34.31
N ASP A 161 25.63 2.12 -35.56
CA ASP A 161 26.78 2.90 -36.03
C ASP A 161 26.84 4.29 -35.39
N GLU A 162 25.70 4.92 -35.15
CA GLU A 162 25.62 6.20 -34.43
C GLU A 162 26.00 6.04 -32.95
N LYS A 163 25.54 4.97 -32.29
CA LYS A 163 25.91 4.64 -30.90
C LYS A 163 27.40 4.29 -30.74
N LYS A 164 28.04 3.73 -31.77
CA LYS A 164 29.49 3.46 -31.80
C LYS A 164 30.31 4.74 -32.02
N LYS A 165 29.85 5.68 -32.84
CA LYS A 165 30.51 6.98 -33.06
C LYS A 165 30.47 7.85 -31.81
N LEU A 166 29.32 7.91 -31.13
CA LEU A 166 29.18 8.64 -29.86
C LEU A 166 30.06 8.02 -28.74
N ARG A 167 30.20 6.70 -28.70
CA ARG A 167 31.11 6.01 -27.76
C ARG A 167 32.59 6.23 -28.06
N LYS A 168 32.98 6.44 -29.31
CA LYS A 168 34.37 6.78 -29.68
C LYS A 168 34.69 8.24 -29.35
N ALA A 169 33.80 9.17 -29.68
CA ALA A 169 33.94 10.58 -29.33
C ALA A 169 34.04 10.78 -27.81
N ALA A 170 33.18 10.12 -27.02
CA ALA A 170 33.23 10.19 -25.56
C ALA A 170 34.49 9.53 -24.94
N LYS A 171 35.18 8.65 -25.69
CA LYS A 171 36.43 8.02 -25.25
C LYS A 171 37.65 8.89 -25.60
N GLU A 172 37.58 9.63 -26.71
CA GLU A 172 38.61 10.59 -27.13
C GLU A 172 38.55 11.88 -26.27
N GLU A 173 37.37 12.38 -25.91
CA GLU A 173 37.24 13.50 -24.96
C GLU A 173 37.75 13.12 -23.57
N LYS A 174 37.46 11.90 -23.08
CA LYS A 174 37.99 11.42 -21.79
C LYS A 174 39.50 11.21 -21.80
N ALA A 175 40.10 10.86 -22.95
CA ALA A 175 41.55 10.73 -23.08
C ALA A 175 42.25 12.10 -23.15
N ALA A 176 41.61 13.12 -23.75
CA ALA A 176 42.14 14.48 -23.80
C ALA A 176 42.12 15.17 -22.42
N THR A 177 41.07 14.97 -21.62
CA THR A 177 41.00 15.55 -20.26
C THR A 177 41.92 14.87 -19.24
N ALA A 178 42.43 13.66 -19.50
CA ALA A 178 43.35 12.96 -18.60
C ALA A 178 44.83 13.35 -18.81
N ALA A 179 45.17 14.00 -19.93
CA ALA A 179 46.55 14.39 -20.26
C ALA A 179 46.93 15.80 -19.79
N THR A 180 45.99 16.62 -19.28
CA THR A 180 46.25 18.02 -18.88
C THR A 180 46.32 18.24 -17.36
N THR A 181 46.08 17.22 -16.54
CA THR A 181 46.13 17.31 -15.06
C THR A 181 47.27 16.48 -14.43
N GLY A 182 48.40 16.34 -15.13
CA GLY A 182 49.48 15.43 -14.71
C GLY A 182 50.92 15.89 -14.92
N THR A 183 51.24 17.20 -14.85
CA THR A 183 52.63 17.67 -14.62
C THR A 183 52.63 19.05 -13.95
N ALA A 184 52.42 19.09 -12.63
CA ALA A 184 52.75 20.23 -11.80
C ALA A 184 53.30 19.72 -10.47
N LYS A 185 54.55 19.27 -10.48
CA LYS A 185 55.48 19.35 -9.36
C LYS A 185 56.91 19.17 -9.86
#